data_AF-A0A1B6NU46-F1
#
_entry.id   AF-A0A1B6NU46-F1
#
_cell.length_a   1.000
_cell.length_b   1.000
_cell.length_c   1.000
_cell.angle_alpha   90.00
_cell.angle_beta   90.00
_cell.angle_gamma   90.00
#
_symmetry.space_group_name_H-M   'P 1'
#
loop_
_entity.id
_entity.type
_entity.pdbx_description
1 polymer ?
#
loop_
_entity_poly.entity_id
_entity_poly.type
_entity_poly.pdbx_seq_one_letter_code
_entity_poly.pdbx_strand_id
1 'polypeptide(L)'
;MSKATEVISPDTSAPHGHLHDDHEHHDHIPKGITRWLFTTNHKDIGTLYLWFAFIMFLVGGAMAMVIRAELFQPGLQIVEPNFFNQMTTVHGLIMVFGAVMPAFTGLA
;
A
#
# COMPACT_ATOMS: atom_id res chain seq x y z
N MET A 1 -22.53 -24.97 -69.01
CA MET A 1 -22.60 -23.96 -67.94
C MET A 1 -23.12 -24.62 -66.68
N SER A 2 -22.23 -25.07 -65.78
CA SER A 2 -22.51 -25.18 -64.34
C SER A 2 -21.14 -25.25 -63.66
N LYS A 3 -20.82 -24.19 -62.92
CA LYS A 3 -19.50 -23.89 -62.39
C LYS A 3 -19.45 -24.34 -60.94
N ALA A 4 -18.45 -25.16 -60.61
CA ALA A 4 -17.69 -25.17 -59.36
C ALA A 4 -18.43 -25.10 -58.01
N THR A 5 -18.54 -26.25 -57.30
CA THR A 5 -18.35 -26.31 -55.84
C THR A 5 -18.01 -27.72 -55.32
N GLU A 6 -17.00 -28.38 -55.88
CA GLU A 6 -16.35 -29.53 -55.21
C GLU A 6 -14.95 -29.11 -54.81
N VAL A 7 -14.84 -28.48 -53.64
CA VAL A 7 -13.54 -28.22 -53.02
C VAL A 7 -13.24 -29.40 -52.11
N ILE A 8 -12.50 -30.33 -52.70
CA ILE A 8 -11.69 -31.37 -52.07
C ILE A 8 -10.83 -30.75 -50.98
N SER A 9 -10.96 -31.28 -49.76
CA SER A 9 -9.98 -31.11 -48.67
C SER A 9 -8.75 -31.97 -48.95
N PRO A 10 -7.53 -31.41 -48.98
CA PRO A 10 -6.32 -32.17 -48.72
C PRO A 10 -5.95 -32.05 -47.23
N ASP A 11 -5.95 -33.18 -46.53
CA ASP A 11 -5.05 -33.42 -45.40
C ASP A 11 -3.63 -33.07 -45.85
N THR A 12 -3.00 -32.11 -45.18
CA THR A 12 -1.56 -31.94 -45.23
C THR A 12 -1.07 -31.80 -43.79
N SER A 13 -0.55 -32.91 -43.31
CA SER A 13 0.18 -33.07 -42.08
C SER A 13 1.65 -32.62 -42.23
N ALA A 14 2.07 -31.77 -41.28
CA ALA A 14 3.44 -31.41 -40.87
C ALA A 14 4.23 -30.34 -41.68
N PRO A 15 5.25 -29.65 -41.07
CA PRO A 15 5.69 -29.64 -39.68
C PRO A 15 5.70 -28.24 -39.01
N HIS A 16 5.92 -28.27 -37.70
CA HIS A 16 6.17 -27.15 -36.78
C HIS A 16 7.06 -26.03 -37.34
N GLY A 17 6.48 -24.83 -37.41
CA GLY A 17 7.20 -23.56 -37.39
C GLY A 17 6.68 -22.72 -36.23
N HIS A 18 7.06 -23.10 -35.02
CA HIS A 18 6.85 -22.27 -33.84
C HIS A 18 7.81 -21.09 -33.91
N LEU A 19 7.42 -20.05 -34.65
CA LEU A 19 8.07 -18.76 -34.55
C LEU A 19 7.58 -18.14 -33.23
N HIS A 20 8.37 -18.33 -32.18
CA HIS A 20 8.35 -17.44 -31.05
C HIS A 20 8.74 -16.06 -31.58
N ASP A 21 7.74 -15.25 -31.92
CA ASP A 21 7.91 -13.81 -31.90
C ASP A 21 7.99 -13.43 -30.42
N ASP A 22 9.20 -13.51 -29.88
CA ASP A 22 9.58 -12.92 -28.60
C ASP A 22 9.50 -11.39 -28.77
N HIS A 23 8.27 -10.87 -28.83
CA HIS A 23 7.99 -9.47 -28.56
C HIS A 23 8.22 -9.26 -27.07
N GLU A 24 9.49 -9.18 -26.67
CA GLU A 24 9.90 -8.53 -25.43
C GLU A 24 9.54 -7.04 -25.53
N HIS A 25 8.27 -6.75 -25.32
CA HIS A 25 7.86 -5.44 -24.81
C HIS A 25 8.48 -5.32 -23.42
N HIS A 26 9.70 -4.78 -23.37
CA HIS A 26 10.29 -4.18 -22.18
C HIS A 26 9.43 -2.98 -21.82
N ASP A 27 8.23 -3.24 -21.33
CA ASP A 27 7.40 -2.26 -20.68
C ASP A 27 8.24 -1.73 -19.52
N HIS A 28 8.61 -0.46 -19.61
CA HIS A 28 9.26 0.29 -18.57
C HIS A 28 8.32 0.32 -17.36
N ILE A 29 8.26 -0.77 -16.59
CA ILE A 29 7.65 -0.77 -15.26
C ILE A 29 8.54 0.20 -14.47
N PRO A 30 8.05 1.39 -14.08
CA PRO A 30 8.84 2.30 -13.28
C PRO A 30 9.28 1.52 -12.02
N LYS A 31 10.59 1.44 -11.80
CA LYS A 31 11.17 0.73 -10.67
C LYS A 31 11.46 1.78 -9.60
N GLY A 32 10.94 1.59 -8.38
CA GLY A 32 11.25 2.44 -7.22
C GLY A 32 10.06 3.21 -6.65
N ILE A 33 10.37 4.31 -5.95
CA ILE A 33 9.42 5.17 -5.21
C ILE A 33 8.37 5.79 -6.16
N THR A 34 8.76 6.05 -7.41
CA THR A 34 7.86 6.58 -8.45
C THR A 34 6.71 5.62 -8.77
N ARG A 35 6.92 4.30 -8.70
CA ARG A 35 5.82 3.35 -8.84
C ARG A 35 4.86 3.42 -7.68
N TRP A 36 5.35 3.53 -6.45
CA TRP A 36 4.47 3.63 -5.27
C TRP A 36 3.71 4.96 -5.21
N LEU A 37 4.33 6.08 -5.61
CA LEU A 37 3.67 7.39 -5.63
C LEU A 37 2.62 7.54 -6.73
N PHE A 38 2.83 6.90 -7.88
CA PHE A 38 1.93 6.97 -9.03
C PHE A 38 1.16 5.65 -9.28
N THR A 39 1.07 4.77 -8.27
CA THR A 39 0.27 3.54 -8.41
C THR A 39 -1.22 3.87 -8.29
N THR A 40 -2.02 3.31 -9.20
CA THR A 40 -3.49 3.39 -9.17
C THR A 40 -4.13 2.13 -8.57
N ASN A 41 -3.32 1.16 -8.15
CA ASN A 41 -3.81 -0.10 -7.60
C ASN A 41 -4.21 0.08 -6.13
N HIS A 42 -5.46 -0.26 -5.78
CA HIS A 42 -5.98 -0.19 -4.42
C HIS A 42 -5.22 -1.06 -3.41
N LYS A 43 -4.55 -2.13 -3.87
CA LYS A 43 -3.71 -2.97 -3.00
C LYS A 43 -2.40 -2.30 -2.59
N ASP A 44 -1.77 -1.59 -3.52
CA ASP A 44 -0.53 -0.87 -3.26
C ASP A 44 -0.83 0.38 -2.42
N ILE A 45 -1.90 1.11 -2.76
CA ILE A 45 -2.40 2.25 -2.00
C ILE A 45 -2.77 1.81 -0.57
N GLY A 46 -3.58 0.77 -0.40
CA GLY A 46 -3.99 0.29 0.93
C GLY A 46 -2.78 -0.09 1.82
N THR A 47 -1.77 -0.72 1.22
CA THR A 47 -0.53 -1.07 1.93
C THR A 47 0.27 0.16 2.38
N LEU A 48 0.32 1.24 1.59
CA LEU A 48 0.91 2.52 2.02
C LEU A 48 0.20 3.08 3.25
N TYR A 49 -1.14 3.08 3.23
CA TYR A 49 -1.96 3.60 4.32
C TYR A 49 -1.78 2.78 5.60
N LEU A 50 -1.67 1.45 5.49
CA LEU A 50 -1.35 0.59 6.64
C LEU A 50 0.04 0.84 7.21
N TRP A 51 1.06 0.99 6.37
CA TRP A 51 2.40 1.34 6.84
C TRP A 51 2.44 2.69 7.53
N PHE A 52 1.78 3.69 6.95
CA PHE A 52 1.64 5.01 7.54
C PHE A 52 0.93 4.94 8.90
N ALA A 53 -0.21 4.25 8.97
CA ALA A 53 -0.97 4.07 10.21
C ALA A 53 -0.15 3.34 11.29
N PHE A 54 0.62 2.32 10.91
CA PHE A 54 1.47 1.57 11.83
C PHE A 54 2.57 2.43 12.45
N ILE A 55 3.24 3.25 11.64
CA ILE A 55 4.26 4.19 12.14
C ILE A 55 3.62 5.21 13.09
N MET A 56 2.49 5.81 12.69
CA MET A 56 1.77 6.78 13.52
C MET A 56 1.25 6.14 14.82
N PHE A 57 0.85 4.87 14.79
CA PHE A 57 0.47 4.11 15.98
C PHE A 57 1.64 3.91 16.94
N LEU A 58 2.84 3.61 16.43
CA LEU A 58 4.04 3.49 17.27
C LEU A 58 4.44 4.83 17.89
N VAL A 59 4.37 5.93 17.12
CA VAL A 59 4.66 7.29 17.62
C VAL A 59 3.64 7.70 18.69
N GLY A 60 2.34 7.50 18.41
CA GLY A 60 1.25 7.74 19.35
C GLY A 60 1.38 6.88 20.61
N GLY A 61 1.68 5.59 20.44
CA GLY A 61 1.89 4.64 21.53
C GLY A 61 3.11 4.97 22.39
N ALA A 62 4.21 5.44 21.80
CA ALA A 62 5.38 5.89 22.54
C ALA A 62 5.04 7.08 23.44
N MET A 63 4.31 8.08 22.93
CA MET A 63 3.82 9.20 23.76
C MET A 63 2.89 8.71 24.88
N ALA A 64 2.02 7.73 24.62
CA ALA A 64 1.15 7.15 25.65
C ALA A 64 1.94 6.49 26.79
N MET A 65 3.07 5.86 26.46
CA MET A 65 3.97 5.28 27.45
C MET A 65 4.65 6.34 28.30
N VAL A 66 5.02 7.49 27.72
CA VAL A 66 5.56 8.63 28.48
C VAL A 66 4.50 9.22 29.41
N ILE A 67 3.26 9.42 28.93
CA ILE A 67 2.15 9.89 29.77
C ILE A 67 1.91 8.95 30.95
N ARG A 68 1.92 7.63 30.70
CA ARG A 68 1.84 6.64 31.79
C ARG A 68 3.03 6.72 32.73
N ALA A 69 4.25 6.88 32.21
CA ALA A 69 5.47 6.99 33.00
C ALA A 69 5.38 8.13 34.02
N GLU A 70 4.88 9.31 33.62
CA GLU A 70 4.66 10.44 34.55
C GLU A 70 3.62 10.13 35.64
N LEU A 71 2.58 9.35 35.31
CA LEU A 71 1.48 9.02 36.22
C LEU A 71 1.80 7.85 37.17
N PHE A 72 2.97 7.19 37.08
CA PHE A 72 3.33 6.08 37.97
C PHE A 72 3.53 6.51 39.43
N GLN A 73 3.95 7.75 39.68
CA GLN A 73 3.97 8.35 41.01
C GLN A 73 3.24 9.70 40.97
N PRO A 74 2.47 10.05 42.00
CA PRO A 74 1.79 11.34 42.05
C PRO A 74 2.79 12.47 42.34
N GLY A 75 2.98 13.39 41.38
CA GLY A 75 3.84 14.56 41.51
C GLY A 75 4.51 14.96 40.20
N LEU A 76 4.98 16.20 40.08
CA LEU A 76 5.71 16.69 38.90
C LEU A 76 7.12 16.06 38.89
N GLN A 77 7.37 15.12 37.98
CA GLN A 77 8.62 14.35 37.98
C GLN A 77 9.56 14.73 36.85
N ILE A 78 9.10 14.71 35.59
CA ILE A 78 9.99 14.93 34.43
C ILE A 78 9.44 16.00 33.49
N VAL A 79 8.12 16.19 33.46
CA VAL A 79 7.46 17.01 32.44
C VAL A 79 6.70 18.19 33.04
N GLU A 80 6.86 19.40 32.47
CA GLU A 80 6.12 20.60 32.90
C GLU A 80 4.60 20.43 32.68
N PRO A 81 3.72 20.97 33.56
CA PRO A 81 2.27 20.78 33.43
C PRO A 81 1.69 21.22 32.08
N ASN A 82 2.25 22.27 31.49
CA ASN A 82 1.80 22.76 30.18
C ASN A 82 2.18 21.77 29.06
N PHE A 83 3.41 21.25 29.09
CA PHE A 83 3.87 20.25 28.11
C PHE A 83 3.09 18.94 28.22
N PHE A 84 2.72 18.51 29.44
CA PHE A 84 1.90 17.31 29.64
C PHE A 84 0.51 17.43 28.96
N ASN A 85 -0.15 18.58 29.12
CA ASN A 85 -1.43 18.86 28.47
C ASN A 85 -1.31 18.90 26.94
N GLN A 86 -0.25 19.51 26.42
CA GLN A 86 0.02 19.54 24.99
C GLN A 86 0.27 18.14 24.45
N MET A 87 1.17 17.37 25.08
CA MET A 87 1.53 16.01 24.68
C MET A 87 0.31 15.07 24.65
N THR A 88 -0.57 15.17 25.65
CA THR A 88 -1.82 14.37 25.67
C THR A 88 -2.76 14.76 24.52
N THR A 89 -2.83 16.05 24.19
CA THR A 89 -3.64 16.54 23.07
C THR A 89 -3.09 16.05 21.72
N VAL A 90 -1.79 16.17 21.47
CA VAL A 90 -1.19 15.66 20.22
C VAL A 90 -1.17 14.13 20.17
N HIS A 91 -1.09 13.43 21.29
CA HIS A 91 -1.28 11.97 21.34
C HIS A 91 -2.67 11.59 20.80
N GLY A 92 -3.74 12.23 21.29
CA GLY A 92 -5.10 11.98 20.80
C GLY A 92 -5.27 12.32 19.32
N LEU A 93 -4.73 13.46 18.87
CA LEU A 93 -4.77 13.88 17.47
C LEU A 93 -4.09 12.86 16.55
N ILE A 94 -2.88 12.41 16.91
CA ILE A 94 -2.09 11.44 16.15
C ILE A 94 -2.77 10.08 16.11
N MET A 95 -3.36 9.62 17.22
CA MET A 95 -4.05 8.32 17.27
C MET A 95 -5.32 8.34 16.42
N VAL A 96 -6.17 9.37 16.52
CA VAL A 96 -7.44 9.41 15.78
C VAL A 96 -7.22 9.70 14.29
N PHE A 97 -6.50 10.77 13.96
CA PHE A 97 -6.35 11.21 12.57
C PHE A 97 -5.17 10.55 11.85
N GLY A 98 -4.10 10.23 12.58
CA GLY A 98 -2.89 9.65 12.00
C GLY A 98 -2.88 8.12 11.96
N ALA A 99 -3.48 7.45 12.94
CA ALA A 99 -3.49 5.98 13.00
C ALA A 99 -4.85 5.38 12.62
N VAL A 100 -5.93 5.79 13.29
CA VAL A 100 -7.25 5.16 13.15
C VAL A 100 -7.86 5.40 11.76
N MET A 101 -7.97 6.66 11.31
CA MET A 101 -8.54 6.93 9.99
C MET A 101 -7.76 6.27 8.84
N PRO A 102 -6.41 6.38 8.78
CA PRO A 102 -5.65 5.75 7.71
C PRO A 102 -5.67 4.23 7.76
N ALA A 103 -5.72 3.62 8.96
CA ALA A 103 -5.86 2.18 9.10
C ALA A 103 -7.20 1.68 8.51
N PHE A 104 -8.31 2.39 8.80
CA PHE A 104 -9.61 2.04 8.22
C PHE A 104 -9.63 2.21 6.71
N THR A 105 -9.08 3.32 6.19
CA THR A 105 -8.99 3.54 4.73
C THR A 105 -8.07 2.55 4.04
N GLY A 106 -7.01 2.07 4.70
CA GLY A 106 -6.08 1.09 4.12
C GLY A 106 -6.62 -0.34 4.11
N LEU A 107 -7.60 -0.67 4.95
CA LEU A 107 -8.27 -1.97 5.01
C LEU A 107 -9.55 -2.06 4.16
N ALA A 108 -10.12 -0.90 3.80
CA ALA A 108 -11.33 -0.78 2.98
C ALA A 108 -11.04 -0.97 1.48
#